data_AF-A0A820A4U2-F1
#
_entry.id   AF-A0A820A4U2-F1
#
_cell.length_a   1.000
_cell.length_b   1.000
_cell.length_c   1.000
_cell.angle_alpha   90.00
_cell.angle_beta   90.00
_cell.angle_gamma   90.00
#
_symmetry.space_group_name_H-M   'P 1'
#
loop_
_entity.id
_entity.type
_entity.pdbx_description
1 polymer ?
#
loop_
_entity_poly.entity_id
_entity_poly.type
_entity_poly.pdbx_seq_one_letter_code
_entity_poly.pdbx_strand_id
1 'polypeptide(L)'
;MARYYQTLYAGPKLFAVDDNDVVYYHDKEKWIPYRSARNITYSYDPDFIQDENEYDDNYSLLPDFNCEQMINKNRMSQTIALWYFKRFTIKNTSKYCVHLFTRASFLHRVVNTALRENDLSKVDILGPYCYLLRAYTRMDDMDYSGHLYRGCNLSEEQVHQYRNAAFTKEWKTWPSFTSTSKNRQTAEMFEINTLFIVDVKKIKMSTIRAYDIENISQFPEEEEVLLPAGVLFQVEDVKEDENTKKWLIYVQL
;
A
#
# COMPACT_ATOMS: atom_id res chain seq x y z
N MET A 1 11.47 -4.70 -23.29
CA MET A 1 12.52 -4.62 -22.24
C MET A 1 12.04 -5.40 -21.02
N ALA A 2 12.56 -6.61 -20.76
CA ALA A 2 12.00 -7.51 -19.74
C ALA A 2 12.26 -7.02 -18.30
N ARG A 3 11.21 -7.01 -17.47
CA ARG A 3 11.29 -6.74 -16.02
C ARG A 3 11.21 -8.06 -15.26
N TYR A 4 12.17 -8.29 -14.36
CA TYR A 4 12.36 -9.55 -13.65
C TYR A 4 11.91 -9.44 -12.19
N TYR A 5 11.17 -10.42 -11.68
CA TYR A 5 10.71 -10.50 -10.29
C TYR A 5 11.03 -11.87 -9.70
N GLN A 6 11.54 -11.96 -8.46
CA GLN A 6 11.91 -13.22 -7.80
C GLN A 6 10.91 -13.54 -6.67
N THR A 7 10.49 -14.81 -6.53
CA THR A 7 9.68 -15.29 -5.40
C THR A 7 10.45 -16.23 -4.48
N LEU A 8 9.96 -16.38 -3.23
CA LEU A 8 10.55 -17.17 -2.14
C LEU A 8 9.38 -17.94 -1.48
N TYR A 9 9.06 -19.23 -1.66
CA TYR A 9 9.81 -20.49 -1.83
C TYR A 9 8.85 -21.54 -2.48
N ALA A 10 9.27 -22.61 -3.17
CA ALA A 10 10.51 -23.38 -3.13
C ALA A 10 11.32 -23.32 -4.44
N GLY A 11 12.52 -22.73 -4.37
CA GLY A 11 13.40 -22.51 -5.53
C GLY A 11 13.04 -21.25 -6.34
N PRO A 12 14.00 -20.69 -7.14
CA PRO A 12 13.79 -19.42 -7.82
C PRO A 12 12.85 -19.59 -9.01
N LYS A 13 11.62 -19.10 -8.89
CA LYS A 13 10.75 -18.85 -10.04
C LYS A 13 10.78 -17.36 -10.32
N LEU A 14 11.67 -16.98 -11.24
CA LEU A 14 11.69 -15.63 -11.79
C LEU A 14 10.45 -15.43 -12.66
N PHE A 15 9.77 -14.30 -12.51
CA PHE A 15 8.70 -13.86 -13.39
C PHE A 15 9.22 -12.77 -14.32
N ALA A 16 8.89 -12.89 -15.60
CA ALA A 16 9.15 -11.87 -16.60
C ALA A 16 7.85 -11.47 -17.27
N VAL A 17 7.69 -10.18 -17.53
CA VAL A 17 6.62 -9.64 -18.37
C VAL A 17 7.28 -9.08 -19.62
N ASP A 18 6.85 -9.54 -20.80
CA ASP A 18 7.33 -9.03 -22.07
C ASP A 18 6.55 -7.78 -22.51
N ASP A 19 6.92 -7.21 -23.65
CA ASP A 19 6.29 -5.98 -24.18
C ASP A 19 4.85 -6.25 -24.71
N ASN A 20 4.34 -7.48 -24.61
CA ASN A 20 2.99 -7.89 -25.00
C ASN A 20 2.13 -8.34 -23.80
N ASP A 21 2.54 -7.97 -22.58
CA ASP A 21 1.91 -8.35 -21.30
C ASP A 21 1.79 -9.88 -21.07
N VAL A 22 2.63 -10.68 -21.74
CA VAL A 22 2.68 -12.11 -21.47
C VAL A 22 3.54 -12.33 -20.24
N VAL A 23 2.92 -12.89 -19.20
CA VAL A 23 3.61 -13.30 -17.98
C VAL A 23 4.29 -14.64 -18.23
N TYR A 24 5.58 -14.71 -17.94
CA TYR A 24 6.37 -15.94 -17.95
C TYR A 24 6.78 -16.28 -16.53
N TYR A 25 6.85 -17.58 -16.23
CA TYR A 25 7.53 -18.06 -15.03
C TYR A 25 8.68 -18.98 -15.43
N HIS A 26 9.77 -18.91 -14.67
CA HIS A 26 10.94 -19.73 -14.89
C HIS A 26 10.83 -21.03 -14.08
N ASP A 27 10.81 -22.19 -14.73
CA ASP A 27 10.76 -23.50 -14.08
C ASP A 27 11.76 -24.46 -14.74
N LYS A 28 12.65 -25.05 -13.93
CA LYS A 28 13.69 -26.00 -14.35
C LYS A 28 14.43 -25.56 -15.64
N GLU A 29 14.97 -24.35 -15.63
CA GLU A 29 15.77 -23.76 -16.72
C GLU A 29 14.99 -23.44 -18.02
N LYS A 30 13.66 -23.45 -17.96
CA LYS A 30 12.81 -23.07 -19.09
C LYS A 30 11.87 -21.94 -18.69
N TRP A 31 11.77 -20.95 -19.57
CA TRP A 31 10.72 -19.93 -19.49
C TRP A 31 9.43 -20.53 -20.00
N ILE A 32 8.48 -20.74 -19.10
CA ILE A 32 7.17 -21.25 -19.43
C ILE A 32 6.21 -20.06 -19.49
N PRO A 33 5.57 -19.78 -20.64
CA PRO A 33 4.52 -18.77 -20.69
C PRO A 33 3.40 -19.20 -19.74
N TYR A 34 3.01 -18.30 -18.84
CA TYR A 34 1.93 -18.52 -17.90
C TYR A 34 0.60 -18.53 -18.68
N ARG A 35 0.22 -19.72 -19.15
CA ARG A 35 -0.88 -19.89 -20.12
C ARG A 35 -2.26 -19.51 -19.58
N SER A 36 -2.45 -19.29 -18.27
CA SER A 36 -3.77 -18.94 -17.73
C SER A 36 -4.15 -17.47 -17.85
N ALA A 37 -3.30 -16.60 -18.42
CA ALA A 37 -3.80 -15.30 -18.89
C ALA A 37 -4.64 -15.44 -20.17
N ARG A 38 -4.34 -16.44 -21.02
CA ARG A 38 -5.05 -16.67 -22.31
C ARG A 38 -6.09 -17.81 -22.28
N ASN A 39 -6.16 -18.59 -21.20
CA ASN A 39 -7.16 -19.66 -21.00
C ASN A 39 -8.19 -19.31 -19.91
N ILE A 40 -8.39 -18.03 -19.60
CA ILE A 40 -9.67 -17.59 -19.05
C ILE A 40 -10.65 -17.63 -20.23
N THR A 41 -11.37 -18.74 -20.41
CA THR A 41 -12.53 -18.76 -21.28
C THR A 41 -13.63 -17.93 -20.62
N TYR A 42 -13.98 -16.83 -21.26
CA TYR A 42 -15.17 -16.05 -20.95
C TYR A 42 -16.31 -16.69 -21.76
N SER A 43 -17.33 -17.25 -21.10
CA SER A 43 -18.60 -17.44 -21.79
C SER A 43 -19.21 -16.05 -21.98
N TYR A 44 -19.25 -15.61 -23.22
CA TYR A 44 -19.98 -14.41 -23.64
C TYR A 44 -21.47 -14.72 -23.52
N ASP A 45 -22.18 -13.97 -22.69
CA ASP A 45 -23.64 -13.94 -22.69
C ASP A 45 -24.08 -12.80 -23.62
N PRO A 46 -24.57 -13.11 -24.84
CA PRO A 46 -24.93 -12.09 -25.83
C PRO A 46 -26.12 -11.23 -25.42
N ASP A 47 -26.88 -11.61 -24.38
CA ASP A 47 -28.05 -10.86 -23.92
C ASP A 47 -27.68 -9.73 -22.94
N PHE A 48 -26.39 -9.60 -22.57
CA PHE A 48 -25.93 -8.58 -21.61
C PHE A 48 -25.28 -7.38 -22.31
N ILE A 49 -26.08 -6.60 -23.04
CA ILE A 49 -25.74 -5.22 -23.42
C ILE A 49 -26.19 -4.31 -22.27
N GLN A 50 -25.24 -3.73 -21.53
CA GLN A 50 -25.52 -2.61 -20.63
C GLN A 50 -24.76 -1.37 -21.08
N ASP A 51 -25.52 -0.28 -21.19
CA ASP A 51 -25.15 1.06 -21.58
C ASP A 51 -23.99 1.59 -20.71
N GLU A 52 -22.88 2.02 -21.33
CA GLU A 52 -21.68 2.52 -20.63
C GLU A 52 -21.89 3.90 -19.96
N ASN A 53 -23.08 4.49 -20.06
CA ASN A 53 -23.32 5.89 -19.70
C ASN A 53 -23.99 6.13 -18.33
N GLU A 54 -24.22 5.09 -17.52
CA GLU A 54 -24.91 5.25 -16.24
C GLU A 54 -24.20 4.47 -15.12
N TYR A 55 -23.04 4.97 -14.69
CA TYR A 55 -22.46 4.55 -13.41
C TYR A 55 -22.54 5.72 -12.43
N ASP A 56 -23.51 5.59 -11.52
CA ASP A 56 -23.66 6.45 -10.35
C ASP A 56 -22.54 6.11 -9.34
N ASP A 57 -21.75 7.12 -8.96
CA ASP A 57 -20.66 7.07 -7.97
C ASP A 57 -21.18 6.84 -6.53
N ASN A 58 -22.44 6.41 -6.36
CA ASN A 58 -23.05 6.18 -5.06
C ASN A 58 -22.50 4.92 -4.37
N TYR A 59 -21.67 5.15 -3.36
CA TYR A 59 -21.04 4.18 -2.45
C TYR A 59 -22.03 3.36 -1.58
N SER A 60 -23.34 3.60 -1.69
CA SER A 60 -24.38 3.12 -0.78
C SER A 60 -24.90 1.70 -1.03
N LEU A 61 -24.37 0.98 -2.03
CA LEU A 61 -24.87 -0.35 -2.44
C LEU A 61 -23.86 -1.49 -2.28
N LEU A 62 -22.82 -1.35 -1.45
CA LEU A 62 -21.93 -2.46 -1.18
C LEU A 62 -22.61 -3.49 -0.27
N PRO A 63 -22.68 -4.78 -0.66
CA PRO A 63 -23.04 -5.85 0.25
C PRO A 63 -22.09 -5.88 1.44
N ASP A 64 -22.59 -6.18 2.63
CA ASP A 64 -21.78 -6.47 3.82
C ASP A 64 -20.92 -7.72 3.57
N PHE A 65 -19.73 -7.51 3.00
CA PHE A 65 -18.76 -8.58 2.77
C PHE A 65 -18.08 -8.93 4.09
N ASN A 66 -18.35 -10.12 4.60
CA ASN A 66 -17.61 -10.70 5.71
C ASN A 66 -16.19 -11.08 5.24
N CYS A 67 -15.23 -10.18 5.48
CA CYS A 67 -13.84 -10.35 5.08
C CYS A 67 -13.16 -11.60 5.70
N GLU A 68 -13.63 -12.12 6.84
CA GLU A 68 -13.08 -13.34 7.45
C GLU A 68 -13.39 -14.60 6.62
N GLN A 69 -14.55 -14.66 5.96
CA GLN A 69 -14.93 -15.79 5.12
C GLN A 69 -14.11 -15.86 3.82
N MET A 70 -13.60 -14.72 3.35
CA MET A 70 -12.84 -14.63 2.09
C MET A 70 -11.38 -15.08 2.23
N ILE A 71 -10.77 -14.90 3.41
CA ILE A 71 -9.38 -15.28 3.67
C ILE A 71 -9.22 -16.73 4.07
N ASN A 72 -10.14 -17.27 4.88
CA ASN A 72 -10.08 -18.68 5.30
C ASN A 72 -10.11 -19.69 4.14
N LYS A 73 -10.42 -19.24 2.91
CA LYS A 73 -10.49 -20.09 1.72
C LYS A 73 -9.32 -19.92 0.73
N ASN A 74 -8.25 -19.18 1.04
CA ASN A 74 -7.16 -18.90 0.07
C ASN A 74 -7.66 -18.30 -1.26
N ARG A 75 -8.85 -17.69 -1.25
CA ARG A 75 -9.59 -17.26 -2.45
C ARG A 75 -9.57 -15.76 -2.68
N MET A 76 -9.09 -14.96 -1.73
CA MET A 76 -9.19 -13.50 -1.78
C MET A 76 -8.46 -12.90 -2.99
N SER A 77 -7.19 -13.24 -3.22
CA SER A 77 -6.44 -12.71 -4.38
C SER A 77 -7.03 -13.15 -5.72
N GLN A 78 -7.43 -14.42 -5.83
CA GLN A 78 -7.98 -14.99 -7.07
C GLN A 78 -9.43 -14.54 -7.34
N THR A 79 -10.26 -14.38 -6.32
CA THR A 79 -11.68 -13.99 -6.47
C THR A 79 -11.81 -12.48 -6.64
N ILE A 80 -10.99 -11.68 -5.94
CA ILE A 80 -10.90 -10.24 -6.22
C ILE A 80 -10.33 -10.05 -7.64
N ALA A 81 -9.24 -10.73 -8.02
CA ALA A 81 -8.73 -10.64 -9.38
C ALA A 81 -9.79 -11.07 -10.42
N LEU A 82 -10.39 -12.26 -10.33
CA LEU A 82 -11.32 -12.77 -11.35
C LEU A 82 -12.65 -12.01 -11.42
N TRP A 83 -13.15 -11.47 -10.31
CA TRP A 83 -14.39 -10.69 -10.30
C TRP A 83 -14.16 -9.24 -10.75
N TYR A 84 -13.01 -8.64 -10.39
CA TYR A 84 -12.68 -7.26 -10.79
C TYR A 84 -12.14 -7.16 -12.23
N PHE A 85 -11.30 -8.11 -12.70
CA PHE A 85 -10.75 -8.07 -14.07
C PHE A 85 -11.83 -8.20 -15.17
N LYS A 86 -13.02 -8.73 -14.84
CA LYS A 86 -14.14 -8.84 -15.78
C LYS A 86 -15.02 -7.58 -15.86
N ARG A 87 -14.95 -6.67 -14.89
CA ARG A 87 -16.00 -5.64 -14.72
C ARG A 87 -15.48 -4.25 -14.30
N PHE A 88 -14.22 -4.13 -13.88
CA PHE A 88 -13.65 -2.88 -13.39
C PHE A 88 -12.27 -2.59 -13.97
N THR A 89 -11.99 -1.32 -14.24
CA THR A 89 -10.66 -0.86 -14.63
C THR A 89 -9.66 -1.07 -13.48
N ILE A 90 -8.36 -1.15 -13.81
CA ILE A 90 -7.29 -1.19 -12.80
C ILE A 90 -7.42 -0.04 -11.81
N LYS A 91 -7.78 1.17 -12.31
CA LYS A 91 -8.01 2.37 -11.51
C LYS A 91 -9.08 2.16 -10.44
N ASN A 92 -10.26 1.66 -10.82
CA ASN A 92 -11.36 1.43 -9.86
C ASN A 92 -10.99 0.37 -8.84
N THR A 93 -10.40 -0.75 -9.29
CA THR A 93 -9.94 -1.83 -8.39
C THR A 93 -8.94 -1.31 -7.37
N SER A 94 -7.97 -0.52 -7.83
CA SER A 94 -6.95 0.15 -7.02
C SER A 94 -7.56 1.14 -6.02
N LYS A 95 -8.59 1.91 -6.41
CA LYS A 95 -9.34 2.83 -5.51
C LYS A 95 -9.97 2.06 -4.36
N TYR A 96 -10.61 0.92 -4.66
CA TYR A 96 -11.21 0.07 -3.63
C TYR A 96 -10.17 -0.56 -2.71
N CYS A 97 -8.99 -0.95 -3.22
CA CYS A 97 -7.91 -1.42 -2.35
C CYS A 97 -7.45 -0.35 -1.37
N VAL A 98 -7.33 0.92 -1.79
CA VAL A 98 -7.04 2.03 -0.88
C VAL A 98 -8.13 2.17 0.17
N HIS A 99 -9.40 2.25 -0.26
CA HIS A 99 -10.52 2.35 0.67
C HIS A 99 -10.52 1.19 1.69
N LEU A 100 -10.38 -0.06 1.25
CA LEU A 100 -10.30 -1.24 2.12
C LEU A 100 -9.12 -1.22 3.10
N PHE A 101 -7.98 -0.65 2.68
CA PHE A 101 -6.82 -0.46 3.54
C PHE A 101 -7.15 0.45 4.73
N THR A 102 -7.90 1.52 4.50
CA THR A 102 -8.28 2.49 5.54
C THR A 102 -9.37 2.02 6.50
N ARG A 103 -10.09 0.92 6.20
CA ARG A 103 -11.28 0.48 6.98
C ARG A 103 -11.01 -0.07 8.39
N ALA A 104 -9.88 0.23 9.02
CA ALA A 104 -9.42 -0.37 10.29
C ALA A 104 -9.56 -1.92 10.31
N SER A 105 -9.47 -2.56 9.14
CA SER A 105 -9.76 -3.97 8.96
C SER A 105 -8.57 -4.85 9.41
N PHE A 106 -8.72 -6.17 9.47
CA PHE A 106 -7.55 -7.03 9.69
C PHE A 106 -6.53 -6.91 8.53
N LEU A 107 -6.97 -6.50 7.33
CA LEU A 107 -6.16 -6.58 6.11
C LEU A 107 -4.94 -5.67 6.19
N HIS A 108 -5.11 -4.42 6.64
CA HIS A 108 -3.98 -3.51 6.82
C HIS A 108 -2.98 -4.04 7.84
N ARG A 109 -3.46 -4.69 8.91
CA ARG A 109 -2.60 -5.32 9.93
C ARG A 109 -1.78 -6.45 9.34
N VAL A 110 -2.43 -7.37 8.61
CA VAL A 110 -1.78 -8.51 7.98
C VAL A 110 -0.74 -8.07 6.94
N VAL A 111 -1.10 -7.11 6.07
CA VAL A 111 -0.20 -6.54 5.07
C VAL A 111 1.00 -5.86 5.73
N ASN A 112 0.75 -4.96 6.68
CA ASN A 112 1.84 -4.20 7.31
C ASN A 112 2.73 -5.08 8.20
N THR A 113 2.19 -6.14 8.83
CA THR A 113 3.00 -7.12 9.56
C THR A 113 3.88 -7.92 8.61
N ALA A 114 3.32 -8.48 7.53
CA ALA A 114 4.10 -9.24 6.55
C ALA A 114 5.23 -8.39 5.94
N LEU A 115 4.97 -7.10 5.66
CA LEU A 115 5.99 -6.17 5.18
C LEU A 115 7.08 -5.88 6.22
N ARG A 116 6.71 -5.63 7.48
CA ARG A 116 7.66 -5.37 8.58
C ARG A 116 8.57 -6.55 8.88
N GLU A 117 8.00 -7.76 8.86
CA GLU A 117 8.71 -9.00 9.16
C GLU A 117 9.43 -9.57 7.93
N ASN A 118 9.28 -8.93 6.76
CA ASN A 118 9.76 -9.43 5.49
C ASN A 118 9.28 -10.89 5.25
N ASP A 119 8.00 -11.16 5.54
CA ASP A 119 7.39 -12.47 5.38
C ASP A 119 7.05 -12.74 3.90
N LEU A 120 8.02 -13.33 3.23
CA LEU A 120 7.94 -13.62 1.81
C LEU A 120 6.94 -14.74 1.48
N SER A 121 6.53 -15.55 2.48
CA SER A 121 5.54 -16.61 2.29
C SER A 121 4.15 -16.06 1.93
N LYS A 122 3.91 -14.77 2.20
CA LYS A 122 2.64 -14.09 1.91
C LYS A 122 2.62 -13.38 0.57
N VAL A 123 3.72 -13.34 -0.17
CA VAL A 123 3.85 -12.57 -1.43
C VAL A 123 2.82 -13.01 -2.47
N ASP A 124 2.55 -14.31 -2.61
CA ASP A 124 1.57 -14.81 -3.59
C ASP A 124 0.12 -14.37 -3.29
N ILE A 125 -0.18 -14.04 -2.02
CA ILE A 125 -1.51 -13.64 -1.57
C ILE A 125 -1.63 -12.12 -1.47
N LEU A 126 -0.65 -11.47 -0.85
CA LEU A 126 -0.67 -10.03 -0.54
C LEU A 126 0.03 -9.19 -1.61
N GLY A 127 0.91 -9.77 -2.42
CA GLY A 127 1.64 -9.07 -3.47
C GLY A 127 0.73 -8.36 -4.48
N PRO A 128 -0.29 -9.03 -5.05
CA PRO A 128 -1.26 -8.36 -5.92
C PRO A 128 -1.99 -7.20 -5.24
N TYR A 129 -2.33 -7.34 -3.95
CA TYR A 129 -2.97 -6.28 -3.17
C TYR A 129 -2.03 -5.07 -2.96
N CYS A 130 -0.78 -5.31 -2.54
CA CYS A 130 0.24 -4.27 -2.41
C CYS A 130 0.52 -3.56 -3.75
N TYR A 131 0.50 -4.32 -4.85
CA TYR A 131 0.64 -3.76 -6.20
C TYR A 131 -0.53 -2.82 -6.53
N LEU A 132 -1.78 -3.25 -6.30
CA LEU A 132 -2.97 -2.44 -6.57
C LEU A 132 -3.02 -1.18 -5.68
N LEU A 133 -2.64 -1.32 -4.40
CA LEU A 133 -2.55 -0.19 -3.47
C LEU A 133 -1.55 0.86 -3.98
N ARG A 134 -0.37 0.42 -4.46
CA ARG A 134 0.66 1.29 -5.05
C ARG A 134 0.29 1.80 -6.45
N ALA A 135 -0.49 1.04 -7.21
CA ALA A 135 -0.91 1.45 -8.54
C ALA A 135 -1.88 2.62 -8.45
N TYR A 136 -2.83 2.57 -7.52
CA TYR A 136 -3.78 3.67 -7.32
C TYR A 136 -3.08 5.00 -7.08
N THR A 137 -2.12 4.96 -6.17
CA THR A 137 -1.43 6.14 -5.71
C THR A 137 -0.63 6.84 -6.82
N ARG A 138 -0.35 6.15 -7.94
CA ARG A 138 0.34 6.71 -9.11
C ARG A 138 -0.58 7.21 -10.22
N MET A 139 -1.89 6.98 -10.13
CA MET A 139 -2.81 7.11 -11.25
C MET A 139 -3.54 8.47 -11.33
N ASP A 140 -3.31 9.38 -10.39
CA ASP A 140 -3.99 10.69 -10.30
C ASP A 140 -3.06 11.75 -9.65
N ASP A 141 -3.44 13.03 -9.70
CA ASP A 141 -2.78 14.18 -9.01
C ASP A 141 -2.92 14.09 -7.47
N MET A 142 -2.63 12.93 -6.88
CA MET A 142 -2.69 12.68 -5.44
C MET A 142 -1.35 12.97 -4.75
N ASP A 143 -0.37 13.52 -5.47
CA ASP A 143 0.93 13.86 -4.91
C ASP A 143 0.78 14.88 -3.79
N TYR A 144 1.18 14.49 -2.58
CA TYR A 144 1.22 15.40 -1.46
C TYR A 144 2.63 15.95 -1.22
N SER A 145 2.71 17.25 -0.93
CA SER A 145 3.90 17.92 -0.42
C SER A 145 3.52 18.84 0.73
N GLY A 146 4.29 18.82 1.81
CA GLY A 146 3.99 19.56 3.03
C GLY A 146 4.34 18.77 4.28
N HIS A 147 3.82 19.21 5.42
CA HIS A 147 4.02 18.50 6.68
C HIS A 147 3.00 17.39 6.86
N LEU A 148 3.46 16.25 7.38
CA LEU A 148 2.64 15.13 7.82
C LEU A 148 3.01 14.75 9.25
N TYR A 149 2.04 14.16 9.94
CA TYR A 149 2.16 13.77 11.33
C TYR A 149 1.80 12.31 11.51
N ARG A 150 2.57 11.60 12.32
CA ARG A 150 2.27 10.22 12.69
C ARG A 150 2.56 9.97 14.16
N GLY A 151 1.51 9.69 14.91
CA GLY A 151 1.62 9.21 16.27
C GLY A 151 1.93 7.71 16.34
N CYS A 152 2.82 7.31 17.24
CA CYS A 152 3.01 5.91 17.61
C CYS A 152 3.65 5.76 18.99
N ASN A 153 3.73 4.51 19.45
CA ASN A 153 4.48 4.14 20.65
C ASN A 153 5.79 3.48 20.26
N LEU A 154 6.91 4.08 20.65
CA LEU A 154 8.26 3.52 20.48
C LEU A 154 8.86 3.13 21.83
N SER A 155 9.67 2.08 21.85
CA SER A 155 10.54 1.80 22.99
C SER A 155 11.71 2.80 23.03
N GLU A 156 12.32 2.97 24.20
CA GLU A 156 13.55 3.78 24.35
C GLU A 156 14.67 3.32 23.40
N GLU A 157 14.80 2.01 23.16
CA GLU A 157 15.76 1.47 22.20
C GLU A 157 15.46 1.95 20.77
N GLN A 158 14.19 1.93 20.35
CA GLN A 158 13.79 2.42 19.04
C GLN A 158 14.06 3.93 18.92
N VAL A 159 13.74 4.72 19.95
CA VAL A 159 14.06 6.16 19.97
C VAL A 159 15.57 6.39 19.85
N HIS A 160 16.38 5.60 20.56
CA HIS A 160 17.83 5.66 20.46
C HIS A 160 18.34 5.34 19.04
N GLN A 161 17.72 4.38 18.34
CA GLN A 161 18.06 4.10 16.93
C GLN A 161 17.78 5.30 16.01
N TYR A 162 16.71 6.07 16.26
CA TYR A 162 16.43 7.29 15.50
C TYR A 162 17.40 8.43 15.85
N ARG A 163 17.77 8.59 17.12
CA ARG A 163 18.82 9.55 17.55
C ARG A 163 20.16 9.25 16.88
N ASN A 164 20.56 7.99 16.87
CA ASN A 164 21.79 7.58 16.21
C ASN A 164 21.74 7.89 14.72
N ALA A 165 20.62 7.64 14.05
CA ALA A 165 20.44 7.97 12.63
C ALA A 165 20.50 9.49 12.37
N ALA A 166 19.96 10.31 13.27
CA ALA A 166 20.06 11.77 13.18
C ALA A 166 21.52 12.27 13.28
N PHE A 167 22.32 11.61 14.11
CA PHE A 167 23.75 11.90 14.30
C PHE A 167 24.60 11.41 13.12
N THR A 168 24.42 10.15 12.69
CA THR A 168 25.21 9.53 11.62
C THR A 168 24.76 9.93 10.22
N LYS A 169 23.59 10.58 10.11
CA LYS A 169 22.91 10.89 8.84
C LYS A 169 22.60 9.64 8.01
N GLU A 170 22.36 8.52 8.69
CA GLU A 170 21.93 7.26 8.07
C GLU A 170 20.49 7.38 7.56
N TRP A 171 20.25 6.87 6.36
CA TRP A 171 18.91 6.74 5.79
C TRP A 171 18.15 5.60 6.47
N LYS A 172 16.90 5.85 6.84
CA LYS A 172 15.98 4.86 7.41
C LYS A 172 14.89 4.52 6.39
N THR A 173 14.20 3.41 6.64
CA THR A 173 13.06 3.00 5.83
C THR A 173 11.89 2.58 6.70
N TRP A 174 10.67 2.87 6.22
CA TRP A 174 9.46 2.23 6.73
C TRP A 174 9.07 1.09 5.79
N PRO A 175 9.25 -0.18 6.20
CA PRO A 175 9.02 -1.31 5.31
C PRO A 175 7.53 -1.48 4.93
N SER A 176 6.62 -1.04 5.80
CA SER A 176 5.17 -1.10 5.58
C SER A 176 4.61 0.18 4.98
N PHE A 177 3.41 0.10 4.38
CA PHE A 177 2.62 1.28 4.09
C PHE A 177 2.37 2.05 5.39
N THR A 178 2.56 3.36 5.34
CA THR A 178 2.56 4.20 6.53
C THR A 178 1.51 5.28 6.40
N SER A 179 0.42 5.13 7.15
CA SER A 179 -0.61 6.16 7.29
C SER A 179 -0.08 7.33 8.11
N THR A 180 -0.35 8.53 7.62
CA THR A 180 -0.01 9.81 8.26
C THR A 180 -1.17 10.77 8.10
N SER A 181 -1.24 11.81 8.91
CA SER A 181 -2.27 12.84 8.83
C SER A 181 -1.64 14.19 8.49
N LYS A 182 -2.35 15.02 7.72
CA LYS A 182 -2.03 16.45 7.56
C LYS A 182 -2.30 17.24 8.84
N ASN A 183 -3.17 16.71 9.71
CA ASN A 183 -3.58 17.32 10.97
C ASN A 183 -2.81 16.73 12.16
N ARG A 184 -2.02 17.58 12.82
CA ARG A 184 -1.26 17.18 14.00
C ARG A 184 -2.15 16.68 15.15
N GLN A 185 -3.28 17.32 15.39
CA GLN A 185 -4.17 16.97 16.50
C GLN A 185 -4.75 15.57 16.30
N THR A 186 -5.11 15.21 15.07
CA THR A 186 -5.53 13.86 14.70
C THR A 186 -4.45 12.84 15.01
N ALA A 187 -3.20 13.11 14.59
CA ALA A 187 -2.07 12.21 14.87
C ALA A 187 -1.76 12.05 16.37
N GLU A 188 -2.09 13.05 17.19
CA GLU A 188 -1.89 13.06 18.65
C GLU A 188 -3.11 12.58 19.46
N MET A 189 -4.23 12.24 18.80
CA MET A 189 -5.50 11.89 19.45
C MET A 189 -5.42 10.63 20.33
N PHE A 190 -4.50 9.72 20.02
CA PHE A 190 -4.30 8.49 20.77
C PHE A 190 -3.23 8.62 21.86
N GLU A 191 -3.22 7.69 22.82
CA GLU A 191 -2.14 7.57 23.80
C GLU A 191 -0.83 7.13 23.12
N ILE A 192 -0.07 8.13 22.68
CA ILE A 192 1.23 7.98 22.00
C ILE A 192 2.34 8.58 22.85
N ASN A 193 3.52 7.98 22.81
CA ASN A 193 4.74 8.53 23.40
C ASN A 193 5.66 9.21 22.36
N THR A 194 5.37 9.05 21.06
CA THR A 194 6.21 9.57 19.97
C THR A 194 5.35 10.17 18.87
N LEU A 195 5.74 11.36 18.40
CA LEU A 195 5.21 12.00 17.20
C LEU A 195 6.30 12.14 16.15
N PHE A 196 6.08 11.53 14.99
CA PHE A 196 6.86 11.81 13.79
C PHE A 196 6.32 13.07 13.11
N ILE A 197 7.22 13.98 12.78
CA ILE A 197 6.96 15.19 12.00
C ILE A 197 7.72 15.04 10.69
N VAL A 198 6.97 14.81 9.61
CA VAL A 198 7.50 14.43 8.31
C VAL A 198 7.43 15.64 7.39
N ASP A 199 8.57 16.11 6.88
CA ASP A 199 8.64 17.13 5.83
C ASP A 199 8.72 16.45 4.46
N VAL A 200 7.66 16.57 3.66
CA VAL A 200 7.60 16.00 2.31
C VAL A 200 7.94 17.08 1.28
N LYS A 201 9.15 17.02 0.74
CA LYS A 201 9.59 17.98 -0.27
C LYS A 201 9.09 17.60 -1.66
N LYS A 202 8.61 18.60 -2.40
CA LYS A 202 8.27 18.44 -3.82
C LYS A 202 9.55 18.28 -4.63
N ILE A 203 9.85 17.08 -5.11
CA ILE A 203 11.01 16.81 -5.95
C ILE A 203 10.60 16.94 -7.41
N LYS A 204 11.33 17.74 -8.20
CA LYS A 204 11.08 17.96 -9.64
C LYS A 204 11.16 16.68 -10.51
N MET A 205 11.70 15.57 -9.97
CA MET A 205 11.88 14.28 -10.65
C MET A 205 11.12 13.15 -9.92
N SER A 206 9.83 13.04 -10.25
CA SER A 206 8.97 11.83 -10.39
C SER A 206 9.00 10.67 -9.38
N THR A 207 9.71 10.75 -8.25
CA THR A 207 9.58 9.75 -7.19
C THR A 207 8.62 10.27 -6.15
N ILE A 208 7.33 10.02 -6.40
CA ILE A 208 6.25 10.34 -5.48
C ILE A 208 6.47 9.60 -4.15
N ARG A 209 6.48 10.34 -3.05
CA ARG A 209 6.78 9.81 -1.70
C ARG A 209 5.57 9.80 -0.77
N ALA A 210 4.51 10.54 -1.10
CA ALA A 210 3.31 10.67 -0.27
C ALA A 210 2.08 10.89 -1.14
N TYR A 211 0.97 10.26 -0.78
CA TYR A 211 -0.25 10.26 -1.57
C TYR A 211 -1.44 10.66 -0.72
N ASP A 212 -2.07 11.77 -1.08
CA ASP A 212 -3.29 12.25 -0.42
C ASP A 212 -4.45 11.31 -0.76
N ILE A 213 -4.95 10.62 0.25
CA ILE A 213 -6.05 9.66 0.11
C ILE A 213 -7.28 10.06 0.91
N GLU A 214 -7.34 11.32 1.38
CA GLU A 214 -8.44 11.86 2.19
C GLU A 214 -9.81 11.53 1.58
N ASN A 215 -9.97 11.81 0.28
CA ASN A 215 -11.25 11.66 -0.43
C ASN A 215 -11.68 10.19 -0.65
N ILE A 216 -10.85 9.22 -0.27
CA ILE A 216 -11.07 7.79 -0.54
C ILE A 216 -11.00 6.98 0.74
N SER A 217 -10.35 7.53 1.76
CA SER A 217 -10.31 6.96 3.10
C SER A 217 -11.72 6.76 3.64
N GLN A 218 -11.90 5.72 4.45
CA GLN A 218 -13.11 5.54 5.25
C GLN A 218 -13.27 6.68 6.28
N PHE A 219 -12.17 7.36 6.64
CA PHE A 219 -12.14 8.43 7.63
C PHE A 219 -11.56 9.72 7.00
N PRO A 220 -12.31 10.42 6.13
CA PRO A 220 -11.82 11.65 5.49
C PRO A 220 -11.39 12.74 6.50
N GLU A 221 -12.03 12.80 7.65
CA GLU A 221 -11.69 13.72 8.75
C GLU A 221 -10.30 13.51 9.34
N GLU A 222 -9.68 12.35 9.09
CA GLU A 222 -8.30 12.11 9.51
C GLU A 222 -7.28 12.80 8.59
N GLU A 223 -7.71 13.38 7.46
CA GLU A 223 -6.85 14.06 6.50
C GLU A 223 -5.66 13.17 6.07
N GLU A 224 -5.96 11.90 5.78
CA GLU A 224 -4.96 10.84 5.64
C GLU A 224 -4.12 11.01 4.36
N VAL A 225 -2.81 10.93 4.54
CA VAL A 225 -1.83 10.81 3.47
C VAL A 225 -1.06 9.50 3.66
N LEU A 226 -1.07 8.66 2.64
CA LEU A 226 -0.44 7.35 2.67
C LEU A 226 0.96 7.43 2.09
N LEU A 227 1.94 6.93 2.84
CA LEU A 227 3.30 6.73 2.36
C LEU A 227 3.46 5.29 1.86
N PRO A 228 4.13 5.09 0.70
CA PRO A 228 4.33 3.76 0.15
C PRO A 228 5.22 2.90 1.04
N ALA A 229 5.01 1.59 1.00
CA ALA A 229 5.91 0.62 1.59
C ALA A 229 7.36 0.79 1.08
N GLY A 230 8.32 0.68 1.99
CA GLY A 230 9.75 0.83 1.71
C GLY A 230 10.20 2.27 1.47
N VAL A 231 9.39 3.27 1.87
CA VAL A 231 9.79 4.67 1.73
C VAL A 231 11.08 4.94 2.51
N LEU A 232 12.01 5.66 1.88
CA LEU A 232 13.29 6.07 2.47
C LEU A 232 13.18 7.50 2.98
N PHE A 233 13.71 7.74 4.18
CA PHE A 233 13.74 9.06 4.81
C PHE A 233 15.02 9.27 5.59
N GLN A 234 15.34 10.55 5.81
CA GLN A 234 16.43 10.96 6.68
C GLN A 234 15.86 11.46 8.00
N VAL A 235 16.50 11.12 9.12
CA VAL A 235 16.17 11.70 10.43
C VAL A 235 16.97 12.97 10.59
N GLU A 236 16.29 14.09 10.75
CA GLU A 236 16.93 15.38 10.93
C GLU A 236 17.27 15.61 12.41
N ASP A 237 16.32 15.30 13.29
CA ASP A 237 16.43 15.60 14.72
C ASP A 237 15.48 14.73 15.56
N VAL A 238 15.84 14.55 16.83
CA VAL A 238 15.04 13.84 17.83
C VAL A 238 15.09 14.59 19.16
N LYS A 239 13.94 15.08 19.61
CA LYS A 239 13.80 15.91 20.83
C LYS A 239 12.74 15.33 21.76
N GLU A 240 12.87 15.60 23.06
CA GLU A 240 11.76 15.42 23.99
C GLU A 240 10.99 16.73 24.07
N ASP A 241 9.67 16.66 23.99
CA ASP A 241 8.81 17.80 24.28
C ASP A 241 8.70 17.98 25.80
N GLU A 242 9.15 19.13 26.31
CA GLU A 242 9.26 19.36 27.75
C GLU A 242 7.91 19.31 28.48
N ASN A 243 6.83 19.68 27.79
CA ASN A 243 5.49 19.78 28.36
C ASN A 243 4.78 18.43 28.38
N THR A 244 4.87 17.70 27.27
CA THR A 244 4.13 16.45 27.07
C THR A 244 4.94 15.20 27.37
N LYS A 245 6.27 15.33 27.52
CA LYS A 245 7.23 14.21 27.64
C LYS A 245 7.20 13.24 26.46
N LYS A 246 6.68 13.68 25.31
CA LYS A 246 6.66 12.90 24.07
C LYS A 246 7.96 13.09 23.30
N TRP A 247 8.40 12.06 22.60
CA TRP A 247 9.48 12.16 21.62
C TRP A 247 8.97 12.79 20.33
N LEU A 248 9.62 13.85 19.87
CA LEU A 248 9.41 14.50 18.58
C LEU A 248 10.53 14.06 17.64
N ILE A 249 10.19 13.32 16.59
CA ILE A 249 11.15 12.83 15.59
C ILE A 249 10.89 13.55 14.28
N TYR A 250 11.83 14.41 13.88
CA TYR A 250 11.76 15.16 12.63
C TYR A 250 12.42 14.36 11.53
N VAL A 251 11.66 14.07 10.47
CA VAL A 251 12.15 13.32 9.32
C VAL A 251 11.89 14.06 8.02
N GLN A 252 12.79 13.87 7.06
CA GLN A 252 12.67 14.43 5.72
C GLN A 252 12.46 13.32 4.71
N LEU A 253 11.39 13.47 3.92
CA LEU A 253 11.10 12.71 2.70
C LEU A 253 11.54 13.49 1.47
#